data_AF-A0A6A7GCE6-F1
#
_entry.id   AF-A0A6A7GCE6-F1
#
_cell.length_a   1.000
_cell.length_b   1.000
_cell.length_c   1.000
_cell.angle_alpha   90.00
_cell.angle_beta   90.00
_cell.angle_gamma   90.00
#
_symmetry.space_group_name_H-M   'P 1'
#
loop_
_entity.id
_entity.type
_entity.pdbx_description
1 polymer ?
#
loop_
_entity_poly.entity_id
_entity_poly.type
_entity_poly.pdbx_seq_one_letter_code
_entity_poly.pdbx_strand_id
1 'polypeptide(L)'
;MKKKKKYSYNRKYIKYDEFLGKLNIISFIPEDIELIIGSPSVRRSFFDYEIAQADPEYYLYLKNVSKLVKFRNKYLKDRNSKDPMFEIYNLEFIKYTSLVVKKRIEYIKNVSRLLSLNYRKLFDGEKELTLRYKS
;
A
#
# COMPACT_ATOMS: atom_id res chain seq x y z
N MET A 1 24.17 3.77 -15.26
CA MET A 1 23.55 2.69 -14.45
C MET A 1 23.11 3.26 -13.10
N LYS A 2 21.82 3.20 -12.72
CA LYS A 2 21.39 3.63 -11.37
C LYS A 2 22.02 2.70 -10.32
N LYS A 3 22.79 3.25 -9.38
CA LYS A 3 23.34 2.49 -8.23
C LYS A 3 22.21 1.77 -7.50
N LYS A 4 22.34 0.46 -7.31
CA LYS A 4 21.39 -0.34 -6.54
C LYS A 4 21.48 0.08 -5.07
N LYS A 5 20.36 0.55 -4.50
CA LYS A 5 20.29 0.91 -3.06
C LYS A 5 20.60 -0.34 -2.23
N LYS A 6 21.51 -0.21 -1.25
CA LYS A 6 21.84 -1.26 -0.28
C LYS A 6 21.22 -0.89 1.07
N TYR A 7 20.63 -1.85 1.75
CA TYR A 7 19.99 -1.66 3.06
C TYR A 7 20.78 -2.45 4.11
N SER A 8 20.98 -1.83 5.28
CA SER A 8 21.64 -2.48 6.41
C SER A 8 20.94 -2.14 7.71
N TYR A 9 20.85 -3.12 8.61
CA TYR A 9 20.34 -2.95 9.97
C TYR A 9 21.33 -3.63 10.93
N ASN A 10 21.74 -2.94 11.99
CA ASN A 10 22.77 -3.41 12.93
C ASN A 10 24.03 -3.96 12.23
N ARG A 11 24.55 -3.21 11.25
CA ARG A 11 25.75 -3.54 10.44
C ARG A 11 25.63 -4.81 9.59
N LYS A 12 24.45 -5.43 9.48
CA LYS A 12 24.18 -6.56 8.59
C LYS A 12 23.40 -6.10 7.36
N TYR A 13 23.78 -6.57 6.19
CA TYR A 13 23.01 -6.36 4.97
C TYR A 13 21.72 -7.16 5.01
N ILE A 14 20.60 -6.51 4.73
CA ILE A 14 19.26 -7.12 4.70
C ILE A 14 18.51 -6.73 3.44
N LYS A 15 17.48 -7.49 3.09
CA LYS A 15 16.57 -7.14 1.99
C LYS A 15 15.73 -5.93 2.38
N TYR A 16 15.24 -5.20 1.38
CA TYR A 16 14.34 -4.07 1.62
C TYR A 16 13.10 -4.47 2.41
N ASP A 17 12.50 -5.61 2.07
CA ASP A 17 11.32 -6.19 2.74
C ASP A 17 11.54 -6.39 4.25
N GLU A 18 12.77 -6.73 4.66
CA GLU A 18 13.16 -6.92 6.05
C GLU A 18 13.53 -5.61 6.75
N PHE A 19 13.92 -4.60 5.98
CA PHE A 19 14.29 -3.27 6.47
C PHE A 19 13.05 -2.42 6.79
N LEU A 20 11.97 -2.63 6.04
CA LEU A 20 10.73 -1.90 6.20
C LEU A 20 10.11 -2.15 7.60
N GLY A 21 9.76 -1.07 8.30
CA GLY A 21 9.26 -1.14 9.68
C GLY A 21 10.33 -1.34 10.77
N LYS A 22 11.62 -1.44 10.43
CA LYS A 22 12.71 -1.51 11.44
C LYS A 22 13.03 -0.16 12.09
N LEU A 23 12.63 0.94 11.45
CA LEU A 23 12.77 2.30 11.94
C LEU A 23 11.42 2.99 11.78
N ASN A 24 10.88 3.48 12.88
CA ASN A 24 9.65 4.27 12.88
C ASN A 24 10.01 5.73 12.62
N ILE A 25 9.78 6.20 11.41
CA ILE A 25 10.07 7.57 10.99
C ILE A 25 8.80 8.16 10.37
N ILE A 26 8.44 9.36 10.80
CA ILE A 26 7.35 10.14 10.22
C ILE A 26 7.97 11.43 9.68
N SER A 27 7.75 11.71 8.40
CA SER A 27 8.18 12.95 7.74
C SER A 27 6.97 13.81 7.45
N PHE A 28 7.11 15.12 7.69
CA PHE A 28 6.15 16.14 7.26
C PHE A 28 6.87 17.02 6.24
N ILE A 29 6.40 17.02 4.99
CA ILE A 29 7.03 17.72 3.87
C ILE A 29 5.98 18.51 3.07
N PRO A 30 6.35 19.59 2.37
CA PRO A 30 5.41 20.38 1.57
C PRO A 30 4.60 19.56 0.57
N GLU A 31 5.18 18.49 0.03
CA GLU A 31 4.57 17.58 -0.93
C GLU A 31 3.39 16.78 -0.36
N ASP A 32 3.20 16.74 0.96
CA ASP A 32 2.08 16.01 1.60
C ASP A 32 0.70 16.56 1.18
N ILE A 33 0.63 17.80 0.66
CA ILE A 33 -0.59 18.37 0.08
C ILE A 33 -1.16 17.52 -1.07
N GLU A 34 -0.32 16.76 -1.76
CA GLU A 34 -0.71 15.85 -2.84
C GLU A 34 -1.64 14.72 -2.36
N LEU A 35 -1.69 14.43 -1.06
CA LEU A 35 -2.69 13.51 -0.52
C LEU A 35 -4.12 14.05 -0.72
N ILE A 36 -4.28 15.37 -0.66
CA ILE A 36 -5.57 16.06 -0.78
C ILE A 36 -5.91 16.33 -2.26
N ILE A 37 -5.01 17.00 -2.98
CA ILE A 37 -5.28 17.46 -4.36
C ILE A 37 -4.82 16.49 -5.45
N GLY A 38 -3.95 15.56 -5.09
CA GLY A 38 -3.30 14.67 -6.05
C GLY A 38 -4.17 13.50 -6.51
N SER A 39 -3.58 12.69 -7.39
CA SER A 39 -4.28 11.55 -7.99
C SER A 39 -4.53 10.40 -7.00
N PRO A 40 -5.50 9.51 -7.28
CA PRO A 40 -5.69 8.28 -6.49
C PRO A 40 -4.42 7.41 -6.39
N SER A 41 -3.50 7.51 -7.35
CA SER A 41 -2.25 6.75 -7.31
C SER A 41 -1.32 7.24 -6.20
N VAL A 42 -1.30 8.54 -5.92
CA VAL A 42 -0.51 9.12 -4.82
C VAL A 42 -1.05 8.63 -3.49
N ARG A 43 -2.36 8.80 -3.24
CA ARG A 43 -3.01 8.30 -2.02
C ARG A 43 -2.81 6.80 -1.82
N ARG A 44 -2.97 5.98 -2.86
CA ARG A 44 -2.72 4.53 -2.77
C ARG A 44 -1.28 4.23 -2.38
N SER A 45 -0.31 4.89 -3.01
CA SER A 45 1.12 4.66 -2.71
C SER A 45 1.48 5.07 -1.29
N PHE A 46 0.93 6.20 -0.81
CA PHE A 46 1.07 6.65 0.57
C PHE A 46 0.51 5.63 1.55
N PHE A 47 -0.77 5.26 1.42
CA PHE A 47 -1.38 4.30 2.34
C PHE A 47 -0.75 2.91 2.25
N ASP A 48 -0.31 2.48 1.07
CA ASP A 48 0.42 1.23 0.92
C ASP A 48 1.74 1.23 1.69
N TYR A 49 2.45 2.36 1.67
CA TYR A 49 3.68 2.53 2.42
C TYR A 49 3.41 2.55 3.94
N GLU A 50 2.43 3.34 4.39
CA GLU A 50 2.05 3.43 5.81
C GLU A 50 1.62 2.08 6.39
N ILE A 51 0.75 1.34 5.69
CA ILE A 51 0.32 0.02 6.15
C ILE A 51 1.49 -0.95 6.16
N ALA A 52 2.33 -0.94 5.12
CA ALA A 52 3.48 -1.84 5.04
C ALA A 52 4.48 -1.61 6.18
N GLN A 53 4.73 -0.35 6.57
CA GLN A 53 5.64 -0.04 7.67
C GLN A 53 5.19 -0.67 9.00
N ALA A 54 3.87 -0.74 9.24
CA ALA A 54 3.28 -1.35 10.43
C ALA A 54 3.03 -2.87 10.29
N ASP A 55 2.85 -3.36 9.06
CA ASP A 55 2.47 -4.74 8.75
C ASP A 55 3.36 -5.32 7.63
N PRO A 56 4.44 -6.03 7.99
CA PRO A 56 5.33 -6.67 7.00
C PRO A 56 4.62 -7.72 6.14
N GLU A 57 3.55 -8.34 6.66
CA GLU A 57 2.77 -9.33 5.91
C GLU A 57 2.00 -8.65 4.77
N TYR A 58 1.42 -7.47 5.05
CA TYR A 58 0.79 -6.65 4.02
C TYR A 58 1.74 -6.29 2.87
N TYR A 59 3.00 -5.99 3.19
CA TYR A 59 4.02 -5.74 2.16
C TYR A 59 4.23 -6.96 1.25
N LEU A 60 4.26 -8.17 1.82
CA LEU A 60 4.37 -9.41 1.04
C LEU A 60 3.16 -9.61 0.11
N TYR A 61 1.95 -9.30 0.59
CA TYR A 61 0.75 -9.34 -0.24
C TYR A 61 0.85 -8.36 -1.42
N LEU A 62 1.23 -7.10 -1.18
CA LEU A 62 1.43 -6.11 -2.24
C LEU A 62 2.48 -6.56 -3.26
N LYS A 63 3.59 -7.13 -2.80
CA LYS A 63 4.66 -7.64 -3.66
C LYS A 63 4.16 -8.76 -4.56
N ASN A 64 3.34 -9.67 -4.02
CA ASN A 64 2.74 -10.76 -4.79
C ASN A 64 1.72 -10.24 -5.80
N VAL A 65 0.81 -9.34 -5.39
CA VAL A 65 -0.14 -8.68 -6.30
C VAL A 65 0.59 -8.00 -7.47
N SER A 66 1.64 -7.23 -7.19
CA SER A 66 2.43 -6.53 -8.22
C SER A 66 3.04 -7.49 -9.26
N LYS A 67 3.51 -8.66 -8.82
CA LYS A 67 4.02 -9.70 -9.73
C LYS A 67 2.89 -10.36 -10.53
N LEU A 68 1.82 -10.78 -9.85
CA LEU A 68 0.70 -11.51 -10.46
C LEU A 68 -0.04 -10.66 -11.50
N VAL A 69 -0.22 -9.36 -11.26
CA VAL A 69 -0.79 -8.42 -12.24
C VAL A 69 0.03 -8.40 -13.52
N LYS A 70 1.37 -8.44 -13.44
CA LYS A 70 2.23 -8.46 -14.64
C LYS A 70 2.05 -9.74 -15.44
N PHE A 71 2.01 -10.89 -14.78
CA PHE A 71 1.75 -12.17 -15.44
C PHE A 71 0.35 -12.18 -16.07
N ARG A 72 -0.69 -11.87 -15.30
CA ARG A 72 -2.08 -11.80 -15.78
C ARG A 72 -2.22 -10.87 -16.99
N ASN A 73 -1.66 -9.66 -16.91
CA ASN A 73 -1.72 -8.70 -18.01
C ASN A 73 -0.95 -9.17 -19.25
N LYS A 74 0.13 -9.95 -19.09
CA LYS A 74 0.84 -10.55 -20.22
C LYS A 74 -0.06 -11.56 -20.95
N TYR A 75 -0.64 -12.52 -20.23
CA TYR A 75 -1.56 -13.49 -20.81
C TYR A 75 -2.77 -12.84 -21.51
N LEU A 76 -3.33 -11.79 -20.91
CA LEU A 76 -4.43 -11.04 -21.51
C LEU A 76 -4.02 -10.32 -22.81
N LYS A 77 -2.84 -9.68 -22.83
CA LYS A 77 -2.32 -9.02 -24.03
C LYS A 77 -2.05 -10.02 -25.15
N ASP A 78 -1.53 -11.18 -24.80
CA ASP A 78 -1.21 -12.27 -25.75
C ASP A 78 -2.47 -13.06 -26.17
N ARG A 79 -3.66 -12.70 -25.66
CA ARG A 79 -4.95 -13.40 -25.86
C ARG A 79 -4.92 -14.87 -25.47
N ASN A 80 -4.03 -15.24 -24.54
CA ASN A 80 -3.80 -16.60 -24.06
C ASN A 80 -4.52 -16.88 -22.73
N SER A 81 -5.71 -16.31 -22.52
CA SER A 81 -6.47 -16.51 -21.28
C SER A 81 -7.03 -17.93 -21.11
N LYS A 82 -6.97 -18.77 -22.16
CA LYS A 82 -7.35 -20.19 -22.09
C LYS A 82 -6.24 -21.11 -21.55
N ASP A 83 -5.03 -20.60 -21.38
CA ASP A 83 -3.92 -21.35 -20.78
C ASP A 83 -4.29 -21.71 -19.33
N PRO A 84 -4.20 -22.99 -18.91
CA PRO A 84 -4.48 -23.39 -17.51
C PRO A 84 -3.66 -22.60 -16.48
N MET A 85 -2.46 -22.15 -16.85
CA MET A 85 -1.60 -21.32 -16.02
C MET A 85 -2.19 -19.93 -15.77
N PHE A 86 -2.96 -19.39 -16.71
CA PHE A 86 -3.67 -18.12 -16.50
C PHE A 86 -4.64 -18.22 -15.32
N GLU A 87 -5.40 -19.30 -15.23
CA GLU A 87 -6.36 -19.51 -14.16
C GLU A 87 -5.66 -19.64 -12.79
N ILE A 88 -4.54 -20.37 -12.74
CA ILE A 88 -3.72 -20.48 -11.52
C ILE A 88 -3.25 -19.08 -11.06
N TYR A 89 -2.71 -18.26 -11.96
CA TYR A 89 -2.31 -16.89 -11.62
C TYR A 89 -3.49 -16.00 -11.24
N ASN A 90 -4.65 -16.19 -11.87
CA ASN A 90 -5.86 -15.43 -11.57
C ASN A 90 -6.39 -15.74 -10.16
N LEU A 91 -6.41 -17.02 -9.76
CA LEU A 91 -6.80 -17.43 -8.41
C LEU A 91 -5.86 -16.86 -7.34
N GLU A 92 -4.54 -16.95 -7.53
CA GLU A 92 -3.58 -16.34 -6.61
C GLU A 92 -3.71 -14.81 -6.59
N PHE A 93 -3.98 -14.17 -7.73
CA PHE A 93 -4.22 -12.73 -7.80
C PHE A 93 -5.45 -12.32 -6.98
N ILE A 94 -6.56 -13.05 -7.12
CA ILE A 94 -7.79 -12.81 -6.34
C ILE A 94 -7.52 -12.96 -4.85
N LYS A 95 -6.80 -14.03 -4.46
CA LYS A 95 -6.43 -14.30 -3.06
C LYS A 95 -5.64 -13.14 -2.44
N TYR A 96 -4.51 -12.75 -3.03
CA TYR A 96 -3.69 -11.69 -2.44
C TYR A 96 -4.33 -10.31 -2.54
N THR A 97 -5.06 -10.02 -3.63
CA THR A 97 -5.75 -8.72 -3.77
C THR A 97 -6.85 -8.58 -2.74
N SER A 98 -7.60 -9.65 -2.45
CA SER A 98 -8.61 -9.65 -1.38
C SER A 98 -7.99 -9.34 -0.01
N LEU A 99 -6.82 -9.90 0.29
CA LEU A 99 -6.08 -9.63 1.54
C LEU A 99 -5.63 -8.16 1.63
N VAL A 100 -5.11 -7.60 0.52
CA VAL A 100 -4.73 -6.18 0.43
C VAL A 100 -5.94 -5.28 0.67
N VAL A 101 -7.06 -5.54 -0.01
CA VAL A 101 -8.28 -4.74 0.13
C VAL A 101 -8.81 -4.79 1.55
N LYS A 102 -8.85 -5.97 2.17
CA LYS A 102 -9.27 -6.14 3.57
C LYS A 102 -8.44 -5.26 4.52
N LYS A 103 -7.10 -5.33 4.41
CA LYS A 103 -6.17 -4.55 5.24
C LYS A 103 -6.33 -3.04 5.02
N ARG A 104 -6.53 -2.59 3.77
CA ARG A 104 -6.78 -1.18 3.46
C ARG A 104 -8.08 -0.67 4.08
N ILE A 105 -9.16 -1.43 4.00
CA ILE A 105 -10.46 -1.05 4.59
C ILE A 105 -10.32 -0.90 6.10
N GLU A 106 -9.69 -1.87 6.76
CA GLU A 106 -9.46 -1.85 8.20
C GLU A 106 -8.61 -0.64 8.62
N TYR A 107 -7.48 -0.42 7.92
CA TYR A 107 -6.58 0.69 8.19
C TYR A 107 -7.28 2.04 8.03
N ILE A 108 -7.98 2.25 6.91
CA ILE A 108 -8.67 3.52 6.63
C ILE A 108 -9.78 3.78 7.64
N LYS A 109 -10.51 2.74 8.09
CA LYS A 109 -11.53 2.89 9.15
C LYS A 109 -10.90 3.39 10.45
N ASN A 110 -9.78 2.80 10.85
CA ASN A 110 -9.07 3.18 12.08
C ASN A 110 -8.49 4.60 11.98
N VAL A 111 -7.85 4.94 10.87
CA VAL A 111 -7.30 6.28 10.62
C VAL A 111 -8.40 7.33 10.54
N SER A 112 -9.54 7.04 9.89
CA SER A 112 -10.65 7.99 9.80
C SER A 112 -11.15 8.42 11.18
N ARG A 113 -11.20 7.49 12.14
CA ARG A 113 -11.63 7.80 13.51
C ARG A 113 -10.64 8.75 14.19
N LEU A 114 -9.35 8.46 14.08
CA LEU A 114 -8.29 9.30 14.67
C LEU A 114 -8.22 10.68 14.00
N LEU A 115 -8.38 10.72 12.68
CA LEU A 115 -8.39 11.94 11.90
C LEU A 115 -9.55 12.86 12.30
N SER A 116 -10.77 12.33 12.40
CA SER A 116 -11.95 13.10 12.83
C SER A 116 -11.73 13.73 14.22
N LEU A 117 -11.21 12.93 15.18
CA LEU A 117 -10.90 13.42 16.52
C LEU A 117 -9.83 14.53 16.52
N ASN A 118 -8.75 14.36 15.76
CA ASN A 118 -7.69 15.36 15.69
C ASN A 118 -8.13 16.62 14.94
N TYR A 119 -8.95 16.47 13.89
CA TYR A 119 -9.48 17.59 13.13
C TYR A 119 -10.38 18.47 14.01
N ARG A 120 -11.28 17.87 14.80
CA ARG A 120 -12.11 18.60 15.77
C ARG A 120 -11.33 19.35 16.85
N LYS A 121 -10.11 18.92 17.18
CA LYS A 121 -9.24 19.61 18.15
C LYS A 121 -8.51 20.80 17.56
N LEU A 122 -8.21 20.75 16.26
CA LEU A 122 -7.47 21.80 15.55
C LEU A 122 -8.39 22.93 15.07
N PHE A 123 -9.68 22.66 14.93
CA PHE A 123 -10.72 23.61 14.51
C PHE A 123 -11.82 23.70 15.57
N ASP A 124 -12.83 24.56 15.39
CA ASP A 124 -13.86 24.88 16.39
C ASP A 124 -14.88 23.75 16.72
N GLY A 125 -14.44 22.48 16.81
CA GLY A 125 -15.23 21.34 17.30
C GLY A 125 -16.34 20.83 16.38
N GLU A 126 -16.94 21.69 15.58
CA GLU A 126 -18.09 21.40 14.71
C GLU A 126 -17.70 20.75 13.37
N LYS A 127 -16.42 20.88 12.98
CA LYS A 127 -15.95 20.36 11.69
C LYS A 127 -15.53 18.89 11.80
N GLU A 128 -16.08 18.07 10.93
CA GLU A 128 -15.74 16.65 10.83
C GLU A 128 -15.02 16.33 9.51
N LEU A 129 -13.95 15.55 9.61
CA LEU A 129 -13.22 15.02 8.46
C LEU A 129 -13.25 13.49 8.52
N THR A 130 -13.77 12.86 7.46
CA THR A 130 -13.84 11.40 7.35
C THR A 130 -13.08 10.89 6.13
N LEU A 131 -12.54 9.69 6.26
CA LEU A 131 -11.90 8.94 5.18
C LEU A 131 -12.70 7.66 4.90
N ARG A 132 -12.90 7.35 3.63
CA ARG A 132 -13.57 6.13 3.20
C ARG A 132 -12.79 5.47 2.06
N TYR A 133 -12.61 4.16 2.17
CA TYR A 133 -12.10 3.36 1.05
C TYR A 133 -13.20 3.20 0.00
N LYS A 134 -12.91 3.52 -1.26
CA LYS A 134 -13.79 3.28 -2.40
C LYS A 134 -13.00 2.50 -3.46
N SER A 135 -13.49 1.32 -3.81
CA SER A 135 -12.95 0.49 -4.90
C SER A 135 -13.53 0.89 -6.24
#